data_AF-G9L5L2-F1
#
_entry.id   AF-G9L5L2-F1
#
_cell.length_a   1.000
_cell.length_b   1.000
_cell.length_c   1.000
_cell.angle_alpha   90.00
_cell.angle_beta   90.00
_cell.angle_gamma   90.00
#
_symmetry.space_group_name_H-M   'P 1'
#
loop_
_entity.id
_entity.type
_entity.pdbx_description
1 polymer ?
#
loop_
_entity_poly.entity_id
_entity_poly.type
_entity_poly.pdbx_seq_one_letter_code
_entity_poly.pdbx_strand_id
1 'polypeptide(L)'
;LKQDETGHWISTFYMLKWLLEHCYSVHHSLGRASGVVLTSLQWTLMTYVCDILKPFEEATQKVSVKTTGLNQVLPLIHHLLLSLQKLREDFQI
;
A
#
# COMPACT_ATOMS: atom_id res chain seq x y z
N LEU A 1 1.26 -4.57 26.52
CA LEU A 1 0.76 -4.84 25.15
C LEU A 1 1.97 -4.91 24.24
N LYS A 2 2.30 -6.08 23.67
CA LYS A 2 3.26 -6.16 22.58
C LYS A 2 2.65 -5.39 21.40
N GLN A 3 3.24 -4.26 21.04
CA GLN A 3 2.95 -3.61 19.77
C GLN A 3 3.49 -4.58 18.71
N ASP A 4 2.61 -5.27 18.03
CA ASP A 4 2.93 -6.03 16.83
C ASP A 4 3.43 -5.01 15.78
N GLU A 5 4.75 -4.90 15.63
CA GLU A 5 5.44 -4.09 14.61
C GLU A 5 5.12 -4.56 13.17
N THR A 6 4.36 -5.64 13.04
CA THR A 6 3.93 -6.31 11.80
C THR A 6 2.87 -5.55 11.00
N GLY A 7 2.29 -4.45 11.54
CA GLY A 7 1.14 -3.77 10.93
C GLY A 7 1.43 -2.52 10.09
N HIS A 8 2.66 -1.98 10.09
CA HIS A 8 2.89 -0.60 9.61
C HIS A 8 2.49 -0.36 8.14
N TRP A 9 2.89 -1.26 7.24
CA TRP A 9 2.53 -1.17 5.82
C TRP A 9 1.08 -1.55 5.50
N ILE A 10 0.46 -2.44 6.29
CA ILE A 10 -0.92 -2.90 6.12
C ILE A 10 -1.85 -1.74 6.48
N SER A 11 -1.62 -1.12 7.63
CA SER A 11 -2.36 0.06 8.06
C SER A 11 -2.20 1.21 7.07
N THR A 12 -0.97 1.44 6.58
CA THR A 12 -0.71 2.48 5.57
C THR A 12 -1.47 2.21 4.28
N PHE A 13 -1.46 0.97 3.79
CA PHE A 13 -2.18 0.57 2.57
C PHE A 13 -3.70 0.80 2.70
N TYR A 14 -4.32 0.32 3.78
CA TYR A 14 -5.76 0.50 3.97
C TYR A 14 -6.16 1.96 4.22
N MET A 15 -5.33 2.74 4.93
CA MET A 15 -5.58 4.17 5.12
C MET A 15 -5.52 4.93 3.79
N LEU A 16 -4.50 4.70 2.97
CA LEU A 16 -4.36 5.35 1.67
C LEU A 16 -5.47 4.93 0.70
N LYS A 17 -5.84 3.65 0.70
CA LYS A 17 -6.96 3.14 -0.10
C LYS A 17 -8.28 3.81 0.30
N TRP A 18 -8.57 3.88 1.60
CA TRP A 18 -9.76 4.56 2.10
C TRP A 18 -9.79 6.05 1.72
N LEU A 19 -8.63 6.71 1.82
CA LEU A 19 -8.45 8.12 1.48
C LEU A 19 -8.71 8.39 -0.01
N LEU A 20 -8.25 7.49 -0.89
CA LEU A 20 -8.50 7.54 -2.34
C LEU A 20 -9.98 7.28 -2.67
N GLU A 21 -10.61 6.30 -2.02
CA GLU A 21 -12.05 6.00 -2.19
C GLU A 21 -12.94 7.19 -1.75
N HIS A 22 -12.49 7.95 -0.75
CA HIS A 22 -13.22 9.11 -0.22
C HIS A 22 -12.59 10.45 -0.65
N CYS A 23 -11.80 10.47 -1.73
CA CYS A 23 -11.02 11.62 -2.17
C CYS A 23 -11.85 12.91 -2.27
N TYR A 24 -13.06 12.84 -2.84
CA TYR A 24 -13.95 14.00 -2.97
C TYR A 24 -14.40 14.57 -1.61
N SER A 25 -14.82 13.70 -0.69
CA SER A 25 -15.26 14.09 0.65
C SER A 25 -14.12 14.66 1.49
N VAL A 26 -12.92 14.07 1.37
CA VAL A 26 -11.74 14.55 2.09
C VAL A 26 -11.23 15.86 1.50
N HIS A 27 -11.18 15.99 0.19
CA HIS A 27 -10.78 17.23 -0.47
C HIS A 27 -11.67 18.40 -0.08
N HIS A 28 -12.99 18.21 -0.07
CA HIS A 28 -13.96 19.23 0.31
C HIS A 28 -13.94 19.56 1.82
N SER A 29 -13.78 18.56 2.68
CA SER A 29 -13.72 18.78 4.14
C SER A 29 -12.39 19.42 4.56
N LEU A 30 -11.26 18.97 4.01
CA LEU A 30 -9.93 19.50 4.31
C LEU A 30 -9.77 20.94 3.81
N GLY A 31 -10.29 21.23 2.61
CA GLY A 31 -10.33 22.58 2.07
C GLY A 31 -11.12 23.55 2.94
N ARG A 32 -12.23 23.10 3.56
CA ARG A 32 -13.05 23.94 4.46
C ARG A 32 -12.50 24.05 5.88
N ALA A 33 -11.90 22.99 6.41
CA ALA A 33 -11.47 22.94 7.81
C ALA A 33 -10.04 23.45 8.03
N SER A 34 -9.14 23.20 7.07
CA SER A 34 -7.70 23.44 7.22
C SER A 34 -7.13 24.36 6.14
N GLY A 35 -7.88 24.61 5.06
CA GLY A 35 -7.39 25.34 3.88
C GLY A 35 -6.34 24.55 3.07
N VAL A 36 -6.03 23.32 3.47
CA VAL A 36 -5.11 22.42 2.76
C VAL A 36 -5.88 21.70 1.67
N VAL A 37 -5.37 21.82 0.44
CA VAL A 37 -5.96 21.18 -0.73
C VAL A 37 -4.93 20.22 -1.30
N LEU A 38 -5.24 18.92 -1.26
CA LEU A 38 -4.38 17.92 -1.87
C LEU A 38 -4.41 18.08 -3.39
N THR A 39 -3.24 18.26 -4.00
CA THR A 39 -3.09 18.45 -5.44
C THR A 39 -3.28 17.13 -6.18
N SER A 40 -3.61 17.19 -7.48
CA SER A 40 -3.72 15.99 -8.32
C SER A 40 -2.48 15.11 -8.24
N LEU A 41 -1.28 15.72 -8.17
CA LEU A 41 -0.03 15.00 -8.00
C LEU A 41 0.02 14.22 -6.68
N GLN A 42 -0.43 14.80 -5.57
CA GLN A 42 -0.43 14.12 -4.27
C GLN A 42 -1.39 12.93 -4.26
N TRP A 43 -2.55 13.04 -4.91
CA TRP A 43 -3.46 11.91 -5.10
C TRP A 43 -2.85 10.82 -5.97
N THR A 44 -2.19 11.19 -7.06
CA THR A 44 -1.47 10.25 -7.93
C THR A 44 -0.36 9.52 -7.18
N LEU A 45 0.43 10.23 -6.34
CA LEU A 45 1.45 9.62 -5.49
C LEU A 45 0.86 8.63 -4.50
N MET A 46 -0.29 8.92 -3.90
CA MET A 46 -0.97 7.97 -3.01
C MET A 46 -1.40 6.70 -3.75
N THR A 47 -1.91 6.82 -4.99
CA THR A 47 -2.23 5.66 -5.84
C THR A 47 -1.00 4.81 -6.10
N TYR A 48 0.12 5.44 -6.46
CA TYR A 48 1.38 4.72 -6.67
C TYR A 48 1.88 3.99 -5.43
N VAL A 49 1.78 4.62 -4.26
CA VAL A 49 2.15 3.98 -2.99
C VAL A 49 1.24 2.78 -2.71
N CYS A 50 -0.07 2.88 -2.99
CA CYS A 50 -0.98 1.74 -2.91
C CYS A 50 -0.57 0.60 -3.85
N ASP A 51 -0.21 0.90 -5.09
CA ASP A 51 0.21 -0.10 -6.08
C ASP A 51 1.52 -0.81 -5.65
N ILE A 52 2.45 -0.07 -5.06
CA ILE A 52 3.68 -0.63 -4.47
C ILE A 52 3.36 -1.56 -3.31
N LEU A 53 2.45 -1.16 -2.42
CA LEU A 53 2.12 -1.91 -1.20
C LEU A 53 1.22 -3.13 -1.45
N LYS A 54 0.42 -3.11 -2.51
CA LYS A 54 -0.51 -4.19 -2.88
C LYS A 54 0.13 -5.59 -2.93
N PRO A 55 1.24 -5.84 -3.64
CA PRO A 55 1.85 -7.18 -3.69
C PRO A 55 2.37 -7.62 -2.31
N PHE A 56 2.81 -6.70 -1.46
CA PHE A 56 3.21 -7.02 -0.08
C PHE A 56 2.03 -7.43 0.78
N GLU A 57 0.88 -6.77 0.64
CA GLU A 57 -0.34 -7.17 1.34
C GLU A 57 -0.82 -8.56 0.88
N GLU A 58 -0.85 -8.81 -0.43
CA GLU A 58 -1.23 -10.12 -0.98
C GLU A 58 -0.30 -11.25 -0.50
N ALA A 59 1.01 -10.97 -0.40
CA ALA A 59 1.97 -11.92 0.16
C ALA A 59 1.77 -12.12 1.66
N THR A 60 1.53 -11.05 2.41
CA THR A 60 1.31 -11.08 3.86
C THR A 60 0.04 -11.86 4.20
N GLN A 61 -1.05 -11.63 3.46
CA GLN A 61 -2.30 -12.37 3.64
C GLN A 61 -2.10 -13.87 3.38
N LYS A 62 -1.31 -14.25 2.38
CA LYS A 62 -0.99 -15.66 2.06
C LYS A 62 -0.11 -16.32 3.14
N VAL A 63 0.83 -15.59 3.73
CA VAL A 63 1.72 -16.12 4.78
C VAL A 63 1.05 -16.14 6.15
N SER A 64 0.09 -15.23 6.41
CA SER A 64 -0.66 -15.18 7.67
C SER A 64 -1.59 -16.37 7.89
N VAL A 65 -1.87 -17.18 6.87
CA VAL A 65 -2.61 -18.44 7.02
C VAL A 65 -1.71 -19.46 7.72
N LYS A 66 -2.15 -19.97 8.88
CA LYS A 66 -1.42 -20.85 9.82
C LYS A 66 -0.77 -22.11 9.23
N THR A 67 -0.95 -22.40 7.95
CA THR A 67 -0.50 -23.60 7.24
C THR A 67 0.54 -23.32 6.15
N THR A 68 1.04 -22.09 6.02
CA THR A 68 2.01 -21.73 4.97
C THR A 68 3.40 -22.27 5.29
N GLY A 69 3.74 -23.42 4.69
CA GLY A 69 5.08 -24.00 4.78
C GLY A 69 6.14 -23.18 4.02
N LEU A 70 7.42 -23.29 4.40
CA LEU A 70 8.55 -22.58 3.78
C LEU A 70 8.61 -22.71 2.24
N ASN A 71 8.13 -23.84 1.71
CA ASN A 71 8.07 -24.09 0.26
C ASN A 71 7.14 -23.13 -0.51
N GLN A 72 6.19 -22.49 0.18
CA GLN A 72 5.29 -21.47 -0.38
C GLN A 72 5.81 -20.04 -0.15
N VAL A 73 6.70 -19.84 0.83
CA VAL A 73 7.27 -18.52 1.16
C VAL A 73 8.34 -18.12 0.15
N LEU A 74 9.19 -19.06 -0.28
CA LEU A 74 10.27 -18.78 -1.24
C LEU A 74 9.74 -18.24 -2.60
N PRO A 75 8.70 -18.84 -3.22
CA PRO A 75 8.09 -18.31 -4.43
C PRO A 75 7.43 -16.94 -4.22
N LEU A 76 6.85 -16.69 -3.04
CA LEU A 76 6.25 -15.39 -2.71
C LEU A 76 7.31 -14.28 -2.63
N ILE A 77 8.46 -14.56 -2.00
CA ILE A 77 9.59 -13.63 -1.96
C ILE A 77 10.10 -13.34 -3.37
N HIS A 78 10.25 -14.38 -4.20
CA HIS A 78 10.68 -14.21 -5.59
C HIS A 78 9.69 -13.37 -6.40
N HIS A 79 8.39 -13.61 -6.23
CA HIS A 79 7.34 -12.81 -6.86
C HIS A 79 7.41 -11.34 -6.41
N LEU A 80 7.51 -11.08 -5.10
CA LEU A 80 7.68 -9.72 -4.58
C LEU A 80 8.88 -9.00 -5.21
N LEU A 81 10.01 -9.69 -5.32
CA LEU A 81 11.22 -9.15 -5.92
C LEU A 81 10.99 -8.78 -7.40
N LEU A 82 10.34 -9.64 -8.17
CA LEU A 82 10.00 -9.38 -9.57
C LEU A 82 9.03 -8.21 -9.73
N SER A 83 8.01 -8.12 -8.87
CA SER A 83 7.05 -7.01 -8.88
C SER A 83 7.74 -5.68 -8.58
N LEU A 84 8.67 -5.65 -7.63
CA LEU A 84 9.49 -4.47 -7.34
C LEU A 84 10.44 -4.11 -8.48
N GLN A 85 11.01 -5.10 -9.17
CA GLN A 85 11.87 -4.86 -10.33
C GLN A 85 11.10 -4.23 -11.48
N LYS A 86 9.92 -4.76 -11.82
CA LYS A 86 9.03 -4.17 -12.83
C LYS A 86 8.60 -2.75 -12.46
N LEU A 87 8.18 -2.57 -11.20
CA LEU A 87 7.77 -1.26 -10.74
C LEU A 87 8.94 -0.27 -10.78
N ARG A 88 10.17 -0.70 -10.46
CA ARG A 88 11.35 0.16 -10.64
C ARG A 88 11.58 0.55 -12.10
N GLU A 89 11.36 -0.36 -13.05
CA GLU A 89 11.46 -0.08 -14.50
C GLU A 89 10.39 0.92 -14.95
N ASP A 90 9.14 0.76 -14.48
CA ASP A 90 8.03 1.66 -14.79
C ASP A 90 8.24 3.09 -14.26
N PHE A 91 9.05 3.25 -13.22
CA PHE A 91 9.38 4.55 -12.62
C PHE A 91 10.71 5.17 -13.13
N GLN A 92 11.47 4.50 -14.01
CA GLN A 92 12.72 5.03 -14.59
C GLN A 92 12.52 5.91 -15.86
N ILE A 93 11.35 6.53 -16.01
CA ILE A 93 11.06 7.47 -17.11
C ILE A 93 11.78 8.81 -16.89
#